data_AF-A0A956GE27-F1
#
_entry.id   AF-A0A956GE27-F1
#
_cell.length_a   1.000
_cell.length_b   1.000
_cell.length_c   1.000
_cell.angle_alpha   90.00
_cell.angle_beta   90.00
_cell.angle_gamma   90.00
#
_symmetry.space_group_name_H-M   'P 1'
#
loop_
_entity.id
_entity.type
_entity.pdbx_description
1 polymer ?
#
loop_
_entity_poly.entity_id
_entity_poly.type
_entity_poly.pdbx_seq_one_letter_code
_entity_poly.pdbx_strand_id
1 'polypeptide(L)'
;MRTRYIALLATVAALALAACGEVPSRGGDALPLTDTTVFPDGARPVPDAFVGEGGGGLDGGPGDGAPPSEGGVAMHPARYVTGRTQSPLSPYVVRELKKIVQQGTQREARAFAKIGASATKSTSFMHCFAGSNVDLDGRNGLQLTIQHFSAPLPGGTTSFDRTSLCATVGWNAAKAIAGSPTPLAQEVAAISPRFAVVMYGTNDIGYKDIFGYANNMLELSDRLMADGVIPILTSIMPRDDNASADVDVPRYNAVVRGVAQALQIPFIDFHRELLPLPGHGLAGDNLHPSTYSGGACVLTAAGLQDGYNVRNLITIEALDRMRRVVLGADPAPDAAGPALAGDGSPSFPFVIDHFPFSDMRNTAGSPYKNLQSYSGCNATQDESGGEYLYKLVLTKQTTIHAYVFDRGSVDIDLHLLDATASEAGCIARDHQEITRTLQAGTYHLALDTFVMGGSAKAGEYLLVVLEE
;
A
#
# COMPACT_ATOMS: atom_id res chain seq x y z
N MET A 1 61.91 -41.90 -8.36
CA MET A 1 62.08 -43.35 -8.58
C MET A 1 61.33 -44.12 -7.48
N ARG A 2 61.20 -45.45 -7.65
CA ARG A 2 60.80 -46.54 -6.71
C ARG A 2 60.84 -46.23 -5.19
N THR A 3 60.04 -46.83 -4.30
CA THR A 3 58.81 -47.70 -4.36
C THR A 3 58.17 -47.71 -2.93
N ARG A 4 56.89 -48.06 -2.80
CA ARG A 4 56.11 -48.12 -1.53
C ARG A 4 56.24 -49.44 -0.73
N TYR A 5 55.61 -49.47 0.45
CA TYR A 5 55.13 -50.65 1.25
C TYR A 5 56.18 -51.35 2.14
N ILE A 6 55.82 -52.03 3.27
CA ILE A 6 54.50 -52.44 3.83
C ILE A 6 54.57 -52.38 5.40
N ALA A 7 53.54 -51.90 6.14
CA ALA A 7 52.55 -52.63 7.00
C ALA A 7 53.14 -53.44 8.21
N LEU A 8 52.45 -53.96 9.24
CA LEU A 8 51.04 -54.18 9.71
C LEU A 8 51.12 -54.37 11.28
N LEU A 9 50.17 -54.41 12.25
CA LEU A 9 48.71 -54.67 12.48
C LEU A 9 48.06 -53.49 13.30
N ALA A 10 46.76 -53.36 13.63
CA ALA A 10 45.69 -54.13 14.36
C ALA A 10 45.83 -54.16 15.91
N THR A 11 44.77 -54.19 16.74
CA THR A 11 43.39 -54.78 16.69
C THR A 11 42.27 -53.80 17.13
N VAL A 12 41.04 -53.73 16.55
CA VAL A 12 39.89 -54.70 16.40
C VAL A 12 39.04 -54.81 17.68
N ALA A 13 37.68 -54.86 17.69
CA ALA A 13 36.61 -54.99 16.66
C ALA A 13 35.66 -53.74 16.66
N ALA A 14 34.39 -53.67 16.19
CA ALA A 14 33.36 -54.58 15.59
C ALA A 14 32.45 -53.73 14.64
N LEU A 15 31.78 -54.17 13.54
CA LEU A 15 30.68 -55.14 13.27
C LEU A 15 29.28 -54.75 13.80
N ALA A 16 28.16 -54.89 13.06
CA ALA A 16 27.88 -55.23 11.64
C ALA A 16 26.43 -54.76 11.28
N LEU A 17 25.96 -54.37 10.07
CA LEU A 17 26.25 -54.63 8.64
C LEU A 17 25.20 -55.57 7.98
N ALA A 18 24.44 -55.05 7.00
CA ALA A 18 23.59 -55.79 6.05
C ALA A 18 23.37 -54.97 4.75
N ALA A 19 23.41 -55.61 3.56
CA ALA A 19 23.30 -54.99 2.22
C ALA A 19 23.02 -56.10 1.16
N CYS A 20 22.73 -55.87 -0.14
CA CYS A 20 22.57 -54.66 -0.97
C CYS A 20 21.70 -55.00 -2.22
N GLY A 21 21.49 -54.06 -3.16
CA GLY A 21 20.91 -54.34 -4.48
C GLY A 21 20.82 -53.11 -5.42
N GLU A 22 21.25 -53.25 -6.68
CA GLU A 22 21.33 -52.19 -7.70
C GLU A 22 20.35 -52.42 -8.88
N VAL A 23 20.02 -51.38 -9.65
CA VAL A 23 19.78 -51.41 -11.12
C VAL A 23 19.75 -49.98 -11.71
N PRO A 24 20.13 -49.72 -12.99
CA PRO A 24 20.48 -48.37 -13.48
C PRO A 24 19.49 -47.69 -14.48
N SER A 25 19.94 -46.59 -15.08
CA SER A 25 19.19 -45.54 -15.81
C SER A 25 18.68 -45.83 -17.24
N ARG A 26 17.54 -45.20 -17.64
CA ARG A 26 17.49 -44.10 -18.66
C ARG A 26 16.06 -43.68 -19.09
N GLY A 27 15.85 -42.36 -19.22
CA GLY A 27 14.92 -41.73 -20.18
C GLY A 27 13.43 -41.65 -19.81
N GLY A 28 12.73 -40.66 -20.36
CA GLY A 28 11.26 -40.53 -20.28
C GLY A 28 10.76 -39.14 -19.85
N ASP A 29 10.45 -38.31 -20.85
CA ASP A 29 9.34 -37.34 -20.96
C ASP A 29 8.95 -36.41 -19.79
N ALA A 30 8.89 -35.11 -20.10
CA ALA A 30 8.15 -34.12 -19.33
C ALA A 30 6.68 -34.06 -19.76
N LEU A 31 5.76 -34.04 -18.81
CA LEU A 31 4.32 -33.78 -19.01
C LEU A 31 3.80 -32.79 -17.94
N PRO A 32 2.69 -32.08 -18.20
CA PRO A 32 2.49 -30.74 -17.65
C PRO A 32 1.80 -30.66 -16.29
N LEU A 33 2.00 -29.53 -15.60
CA LEU A 33 1.16 -29.10 -14.49
C LEU A 33 -0.17 -28.55 -15.02
N THR A 34 -1.14 -29.44 -15.22
CA THR A 34 -2.57 -29.09 -15.37
C THR A 34 -3.32 -29.52 -14.11
N ASP A 35 -3.59 -28.58 -13.21
CA ASP A 35 -4.55 -28.77 -12.11
C ASP A 35 -5.62 -27.67 -12.17
N THR A 36 -6.62 -27.90 -13.03
CA THR A 36 -7.81 -27.05 -13.13
C THR A 36 -8.77 -27.38 -11.99
N THR A 37 -8.50 -26.81 -10.81
CA THR A 37 -9.44 -26.86 -9.68
C THR A 37 -10.60 -25.89 -9.92
N VAL A 38 -11.69 -26.40 -10.49
CA VAL A 38 -12.96 -25.69 -10.61
C VAL A 38 -13.52 -25.43 -9.22
N PHE A 39 -13.61 -24.16 -8.81
CA PHE A 39 -14.37 -23.78 -7.62
C PHE A 39 -15.86 -24.00 -7.88
N PRO A 40 -16.59 -24.75 -7.02
CA PRO A 40 -18.02 -24.92 -7.17
C PRO A 40 -18.77 -23.65 -6.78
N ASP A 41 -19.82 -23.32 -7.53
CA ASP A 41 -20.78 -22.27 -7.15
C ASP A 41 -21.29 -22.48 -5.73
N GLY A 42 -21.11 -21.46 -4.90
CA GLY A 42 -21.19 -21.61 -3.45
C GLY A 42 -21.58 -20.30 -2.77
N ALA A 43 -22.63 -19.64 -3.27
CA ALA A 43 -23.20 -18.45 -2.66
C ALA A 43 -23.44 -18.66 -1.16
N ARG A 44 -22.66 -17.99 -0.33
CA ARG A 44 -22.83 -17.93 1.13
C ARG A 44 -23.34 -16.55 1.51
N PRO A 45 -24.17 -16.42 2.56
CA PRO A 45 -24.75 -15.14 2.92
C PRO A 45 -23.65 -14.15 3.29
N VAL A 46 -23.66 -12.99 2.64
CA VAL A 46 -23.08 -11.78 3.21
C VAL A 46 -23.90 -11.47 4.46
N PRO A 47 -23.32 -11.42 5.67
CA PRO A 47 -24.04 -10.92 6.84
C PRO A 47 -24.36 -9.44 6.58
N ASP A 48 -25.60 -9.00 6.85
CA ASP A 48 -26.04 -7.63 6.57
C ASP A 48 -25.04 -6.60 7.14
N ALA A 49 -24.24 -6.02 6.25
CA ALA A 49 -23.31 -4.96 6.60
C ALA A 49 -24.14 -3.74 7.00
N PHE A 50 -23.80 -3.14 8.15
CA PHE A 50 -24.57 -2.03 8.70
C PHE A 50 -24.72 -0.91 7.66
N VAL A 51 -25.98 -0.56 7.35
CA VAL A 51 -26.32 0.69 6.66
C VAL A 51 -26.05 1.84 7.62
N GLY A 52 -24.77 2.19 7.75
CA GLY A 52 -24.28 3.32 8.53
C GLY A 52 -24.45 4.61 7.74
N GLU A 53 -25.60 5.26 7.88
CA GLU A 53 -25.73 6.68 7.50
C GLU A 53 -24.65 7.49 8.25
N GLY A 54 -23.64 7.97 7.50
CA GLY A 54 -22.42 8.51 8.09
C GLY A 54 -21.13 8.24 7.29
N GLY A 55 -21.19 7.38 6.26
CA GLY A 55 -20.16 7.32 5.22
C GLY A 55 -20.09 8.65 4.46
N GLY A 56 -19.14 9.51 4.85
CA GLY A 56 -18.96 10.84 4.26
C GLY A 56 -18.32 10.77 2.88
N GLY A 57 -19.13 10.53 1.85
CA GLY A 57 -18.73 10.68 0.44
C GLY A 57 -18.15 12.06 0.18
N LEU A 58 -17.23 12.15 -0.78
CA LEU A 58 -16.52 13.38 -1.14
C LEU A 58 -17.38 14.29 -2.06
N ASP A 59 -18.62 14.55 -1.63
CA ASP A 59 -19.67 15.22 -2.40
C ASP A 59 -19.45 16.74 -2.48
N GLY A 60 -18.37 17.13 -3.16
CA GLY A 60 -18.05 18.50 -3.52
C GLY A 60 -18.92 19.00 -4.68
N GLY A 61 -20.19 19.28 -4.41
CA GLY A 61 -21.12 19.88 -5.38
C GLY A 61 -20.63 21.24 -5.94
N PRO A 62 -21.09 21.65 -7.13
CA PRO A 62 -20.33 22.52 -8.02
C PRO A 62 -20.31 24.01 -7.64
N GLY A 63 -19.17 24.65 -7.92
CA GLY A 63 -19.04 26.11 -8.03
C GLY A 63 -17.59 26.59 -7.96
N ASP A 64 -17.30 27.71 -8.62
CA ASP A 64 -16.01 28.45 -8.56
C ASP A 64 -15.76 29.14 -7.19
N GLY A 65 -16.24 28.53 -6.11
CA GLY A 65 -16.05 29.02 -4.75
C GLY A 65 -14.64 28.76 -4.23
N ALA A 66 -14.25 29.53 -3.21
CA ALA A 66 -13.10 29.12 -2.38
C ALA A 66 -13.38 27.73 -1.78
N PRO A 67 -12.37 26.84 -1.65
CA PRO A 67 -12.59 25.49 -1.16
C PRO A 67 -13.21 25.51 0.25
N PRO A 68 -13.99 24.46 0.62
CA PRO A 68 -14.70 24.41 1.90
C PRO A 68 -13.79 24.76 3.07
N SER A 69 -14.25 25.61 3.99
CA SER A 69 -13.42 26.06 5.12
C SER A 69 -14.20 26.16 6.43
N GLU A 70 -13.54 25.74 7.51
CA GLU A 70 -14.05 25.84 8.88
C GLU A 70 -13.21 26.90 9.62
N GLY A 71 -13.85 27.97 10.08
CA GLY A 71 -13.14 29.07 10.76
C GLY A 71 -12.09 29.79 9.90
N GLY A 72 -12.16 29.70 8.57
CA GLY A 72 -11.17 30.22 7.64
C GLY A 72 -10.00 29.27 7.35
N VAL A 73 -9.99 28.07 7.92
CA VAL A 73 -9.04 26.99 7.60
C VAL A 73 -9.62 26.12 6.48
N ALA A 74 -8.87 25.87 5.40
CA ALA A 74 -9.35 25.02 4.30
C ALA A 74 -9.45 23.54 4.71
N MET A 75 -10.59 22.93 4.37
CA MET A 75 -11.07 21.62 4.82
C MET A 75 -11.52 20.77 3.63
N HIS A 76 -10.57 20.33 2.82
CA HIS A 76 -10.76 19.36 1.73
C HIS A 76 -9.69 18.25 1.82
N PRO A 77 -9.91 17.09 1.15
CA PRO A 77 -8.91 16.03 1.07
C PRO A 77 -7.52 16.55 0.65
N ALA A 78 -6.49 16.04 1.31
CA ALA A 78 -5.10 16.34 0.99
C ALA A 78 -4.55 15.41 -0.09
N ARG A 79 -3.74 15.96 -0.99
CA ARG A 79 -3.14 15.23 -2.12
C ARG A 79 -1.72 14.77 -1.79
N TYR A 80 -1.41 13.50 -2.03
CA TYR A 80 -0.23 12.81 -1.47
C TYR A 80 0.95 12.78 -2.46
N VAL A 81 1.31 13.99 -2.93
CA VAL A 81 2.38 14.22 -3.90
C VAL A 81 3.72 13.56 -3.53
N THR A 82 4.50 13.23 -4.53
CA THR A 82 5.89 12.73 -4.40
C THR A 82 6.85 13.80 -3.87
N GLY A 83 8.10 13.39 -3.59
CA GLY A 83 9.16 14.31 -3.17
C GLY A 83 9.25 14.57 -1.67
N ARG A 84 8.28 14.09 -0.86
CA ARG A 84 8.28 14.17 0.61
C ARG A 84 8.17 12.79 1.29
N THR A 85 8.94 12.61 2.37
CA THR A 85 9.11 11.36 3.15
C THR A 85 7.83 10.82 3.79
N GLN A 86 6.89 11.70 4.13
CA GLN A 86 5.65 11.35 4.81
C GLN A 86 4.49 12.20 4.29
N SER A 87 3.27 11.66 4.23
CA SER A 87 2.09 12.41 3.75
C SER A 87 1.80 13.68 4.57
N PRO A 88 1.12 14.69 3.97
CA PRO A 88 0.64 15.86 4.69
C PRO A 88 -0.40 15.48 5.75
N LEU A 89 -0.26 16.02 6.95
CA LEU A 89 -1.28 15.98 7.98
C LEU A 89 -2.01 17.32 8.01
N SER A 90 -2.83 17.55 6.98
CA SER A 90 -3.64 18.76 6.85
C SER A 90 -4.74 18.81 7.93
N PRO A 91 -5.38 19.98 8.15
CA PRO A 91 -6.55 20.10 9.02
C PRO A 91 -7.66 19.09 8.71
N TYR A 92 -7.89 18.79 7.42
CA TYR A 92 -8.83 17.75 6.99
C TYR A 92 -8.37 16.35 7.44
N VAL A 93 -7.15 15.94 7.09
CA VAL A 93 -6.59 14.63 7.48
C VAL A 93 -6.67 14.44 9.00
N VAL A 94 -6.30 15.47 9.77
CA VAL A 94 -6.35 15.43 11.24
C VAL A 94 -7.78 15.29 11.78
N ARG A 95 -8.78 15.89 11.12
CA ARG A 95 -10.20 15.71 11.46
C ARG A 95 -10.65 14.27 11.21
N GLU A 96 -10.33 13.70 10.05
CA GLU A 96 -10.71 12.32 9.70
C GLU A 96 -10.03 11.29 10.62
N LEU A 97 -8.73 11.46 10.92
CA LEU A 97 -8.03 10.62 11.90
C LEU A 97 -8.65 10.70 13.30
N LYS A 98 -9.19 11.86 13.70
CA LYS A 98 -9.91 12.00 14.98
C LYS A 98 -11.29 11.33 14.98
N LYS A 99 -11.93 11.08 13.82
CA LYS A 99 -13.12 10.21 13.74
C LYS A 99 -12.76 8.75 14.03
N ILE A 100 -11.65 8.24 13.50
CA ILE A 100 -11.14 6.87 13.78
C ILE A 100 -10.85 6.71 15.29
N VAL A 101 -10.30 7.75 15.94
CA VAL A 101 -10.11 7.75 17.41
C VAL A 101 -11.45 7.65 18.17
N GLN A 102 -12.47 8.36 17.72
CA GLN A 102 -13.82 8.37 18.32
C GLN A 102 -14.56 7.04 18.11
N GLN A 103 -14.35 6.36 16.98
CA GLN A 103 -14.90 5.02 16.72
C GLN A 103 -14.31 3.97 17.67
N GLY A 104 -12.99 4.02 17.93
CA GLY A 104 -12.30 3.10 18.84
C GLY A 104 -11.77 3.76 20.11
N THR A 105 -12.60 4.40 20.93
CA THR A 105 -12.13 5.05 22.18
C THR A 105 -11.41 4.09 23.15
N GLN A 106 -11.74 2.79 23.09
CA GLN A 106 -11.15 1.69 23.88
C GLN A 106 -9.73 1.24 23.47
N ARG A 107 -9.13 1.81 22.42
CA ARG A 107 -7.75 1.47 22.01
C ARG A 107 -6.71 2.16 22.90
N GLU A 108 -5.70 1.40 23.33
CA GLU A 108 -4.58 1.90 24.14
C GLU A 108 -3.76 2.90 23.31
N ALA A 109 -3.84 4.17 23.73
CA ALA A 109 -3.18 5.30 23.08
C ALA A 109 -1.64 5.15 23.03
N ARG A 110 -1.06 4.33 23.90
CA ARG A 110 0.37 4.03 24.02
C ARG A 110 0.79 2.73 23.33
N ALA A 111 -0.08 2.14 22.51
CA ALA A 111 0.20 0.92 21.75
C ALA A 111 0.15 1.18 20.24
N PHE A 112 1.20 0.77 19.53
CA PHE A 112 1.17 0.54 18.08
C PHE A 112 1.44 -0.93 17.74
N ALA A 113 0.88 -1.40 16.62
CA ALA A 113 1.16 -2.71 16.03
C ALA A 113 2.15 -2.58 14.87
N LYS A 114 2.93 -3.65 14.65
CA LYS A 114 3.83 -3.82 13.50
C LYS A 114 3.22 -4.88 12.57
N ILE A 115 2.86 -4.52 11.34
CA ILE A 115 2.16 -5.41 10.38
C ILE A 115 2.95 -5.47 9.07
N GLY A 116 3.21 -6.66 8.54
CA GLY A 116 3.92 -6.80 7.27
C GLY A 116 4.70 -8.10 7.05
N ALA A 117 5.60 -8.05 6.08
CA ALA A 117 6.45 -9.16 5.67
C ALA A 117 7.69 -9.39 6.58
N SER A 118 8.66 -10.18 6.08
CA SER A 118 9.99 -10.42 6.69
C SER A 118 10.67 -9.14 7.18
N ALA A 119 10.66 -8.09 6.35
CA ALA A 119 11.29 -6.83 6.69
C ALA A 119 10.66 -6.13 7.90
N THR A 120 9.37 -6.36 8.19
CA THR A 120 8.68 -5.87 9.41
C THR A 120 8.81 -6.83 10.59
N LYS A 121 9.02 -8.13 10.35
CA LYS A 121 9.30 -9.13 11.40
C LYS A 121 10.72 -8.97 12.00
N SER A 122 11.68 -8.51 11.19
CA SER A 122 13.09 -8.37 11.60
C SER A 122 13.25 -7.59 12.90
N THR A 123 14.12 -8.07 13.79
CA THR A 123 14.51 -7.36 15.03
C THR A 123 15.33 -6.10 14.77
N SER A 124 15.76 -5.83 13.53
CA SER A 124 16.27 -4.50 13.16
C SER A 124 15.16 -3.44 13.04
N PHE A 125 13.89 -3.84 12.88
CA PHE A 125 12.76 -2.89 12.81
C PHE A 125 12.25 -2.54 14.21
N MET A 126 12.45 -1.30 14.65
CA MET A 126 11.91 -0.70 15.88
C MET A 126 12.33 -1.32 17.23
N HIS A 127 12.71 -2.61 17.34
CA HIS A 127 13.02 -3.28 18.63
C HIS A 127 14.08 -2.55 19.47
N CYS A 128 15.07 -1.91 18.85
CA CYS A 128 16.15 -1.24 19.55
C CYS A 128 15.69 -0.05 20.43
N PHE A 129 14.51 0.53 20.17
CA PHE A 129 13.93 1.57 21.03
C PHE A 129 13.41 1.06 22.40
N ALA A 130 13.30 -0.25 22.60
CA ALA A 130 13.08 -0.84 23.93
C ALA A 130 14.40 -0.99 24.75
N GLY A 131 15.55 -0.84 24.10
CA GLY A 131 16.87 -0.98 24.72
C GLY A 131 17.56 0.35 25.00
N SER A 132 18.79 0.28 25.50
CA SER A 132 19.64 1.45 25.76
C SER A 132 20.53 1.86 24.58
N ASN A 133 20.61 1.04 23.51
CA ASN A 133 21.42 1.32 22.33
C ASN A 133 20.64 2.16 21.30
N VAL A 134 20.37 3.40 21.69
CA VAL A 134 19.65 4.40 20.88
C VAL A 134 20.49 5.68 20.86
N ASP A 135 20.81 6.15 19.67
CA ASP A 135 21.39 7.47 19.44
C ASP A 135 20.48 8.24 18.48
N LEU A 136 19.91 9.34 18.95
CA LEU A 136 18.96 10.15 18.19
C LEU A 136 19.66 11.22 17.33
N ASP A 137 20.98 11.38 17.44
CA ASP A 137 21.79 12.41 16.76
C ASP A 137 21.16 13.81 16.90
N GLY A 138 20.97 14.22 18.16
CA GLY A 138 20.37 15.51 18.53
C GLY A 138 18.84 15.61 18.43
N ARG A 139 18.13 14.63 17.84
CA ARG A 139 16.65 14.65 17.66
C ARG A 139 15.86 14.35 18.94
N ASN A 140 16.22 15.02 20.03
CA ASN A 140 15.76 14.77 21.40
C ASN A 140 14.22 14.84 21.59
N GLY A 141 13.49 15.53 20.72
CA GLY A 141 12.02 15.57 20.75
C GLY A 141 11.37 14.18 20.58
N LEU A 142 12.03 13.27 19.84
CA LEU A 142 11.55 11.90 19.62
C LEU A 142 11.55 11.06 20.92
N GLN A 143 12.34 11.45 21.94
CA GLN A 143 12.43 10.72 23.20
C GLN A 143 11.09 10.60 23.94
N LEU A 144 10.21 11.59 23.81
CA LEU A 144 8.86 11.55 24.37
C LEU A 144 7.96 10.54 23.64
N THR A 145 8.14 10.36 22.34
CA THR A 145 7.43 9.35 21.53
C THR A 145 7.93 7.95 21.83
N ILE A 146 9.24 7.79 22.00
CA ILE A 146 9.84 6.54 22.48
C ILE A 146 9.30 6.19 23.86
N GLN A 147 9.36 7.11 24.83
CA GLN A 147 8.83 6.88 26.18
C GLN A 147 7.33 6.56 26.19
N HIS A 148 6.54 7.21 25.33
CA HIS A 148 5.10 6.97 25.19
C HIS A 148 4.78 5.54 24.74
N PHE A 149 5.47 5.02 23.72
CA PHE A 149 5.27 3.66 23.20
C PHE A 149 6.11 2.57 23.89
N SER A 150 6.98 2.96 24.84
CA SER A 150 7.65 2.05 25.79
C SER A 150 6.73 1.58 26.93
N ALA A 151 5.42 1.84 26.83
CA ALA A 151 4.43 1.33 27.77
C ALA A 151 4.37 -0.21 27.72
N PRO A 152 4.27 -0.90 28.88
CA PRO A 152 4.13 -2.35 28.90
C PRO A 152 2.75 -2.75 28.37
N LEU A 153 2.75 -3.63 27.38
CA LEU A 153 1.58 -4.27 26.78
C LEU A 153 1.21 -5.56 27.54
N PRO A 154 0.03 -6.16 27.27
CA PRO A 154 -0.27 -7.52 27.71
C PRO A 154 0.85 -8.50 27.33
N GLY A 155 1.42 -9.19 28.33
CA GLY A 155 2.59 -10.05 28.18
C GLY A 155 3.94 -9.41 28.54
N GLY A 156 3.98 -8.11 28.88
CA GLY A 156 5.15 -7.45 29.48
C GLY A 156 6.21 -6.90 28.50
N THR A 157 6.02 -7.09 27.19
CA THR A 157 6.78 -6.40 26.13
C THR A 157 6.19 -5.02 25.83
N THR A 158 6.91 -4.18 25.09
CA THR A 158 6.42 -2.90 24.55
C THR A 158 6.04 -3.04 23.07
N SER A 159 5.50 -1.98 22.44
CA SER A 159 5.26 -1.98 20.99
C SER A 159 6.54 -2.12 20.15
N PHE A 160 7.70 -1.76 20.71
CA PHE A 160 8.99 -1.88 20.04
C PHE A 160 9.48 -3.33 19.97
N ASP A 161 9.52 -4.04 21.11
CA ASP A 161 10.14 -5.35 21.25
C ASP A 161 9.19 -6.56 21.16
N ARG A 162 7.87 -6.33 21.18
CA ARG A 162 6.86 -7.37 20.91
C ARG A 162 7.08 -8.02 19.54
N THR A 163 7.03 -9.36 19.49
CA THR A 163 6.81 -10.12 18.26
C THR A 163 5.33 -10.02 17.87
N SER A 164 5.03 -9.41 16.73
CA SER A 164 3.65 -9.27 16.21
C SER A 164 3.14 -10.59 15.62
N LEU A 165 1.87 -10.88 15.84
CA LEU A 165 1.14 -12.01 15.25
C LEU A 165 0.83 -11.80 13.75
N CYS A 166 1.01 -10.58 13.25
CA CYS A 166 0.75 -10.17 11.87
C CYS A 166 2.02 -9.62 11.16
N ALA A 167 3.21 -10.08 11.59
CA ALA A 167 4.49 -9.78 10.96
C ALA A 167 5.26 -11.08 10.63
N THR A 168 5.22 -11.53 9.37
CA THR A 168 5.69 -12.88 9.00
C THR A 168 6.52 -12.90 7.71
N VAL A 169 7.56 -13.74 7.68
CA VAL A 169 8.42 -13.96 6.50
C VAL A 169 7.60 -14.50 5.34
N GLY A 170 7.81 -13.96 4.13
CA GLY A 170 7.17 -14.42 2.90
C GLY A 170 5.66 -14.17 2.78
N TRP A 171 5.05 -13.39 3.68
CA TRP A 171 3.63 -13.02 3.55
C TRP A 171 3.42 -11.87 2.55
N ASN A 172 2.41 -12.03 1.70
CA ASN A 172 1.74 -10.95 0.98
C ASN A 172 0.57 -10.41 1.83
N ALA A 173 -0.03 -9.28 1.43
CA ALA A 173 -1.09 -8.60 2.17
C ALA A 173 -2.28 -9.53 2.49
N ALA A 174 -2.65 -10.42 1.55
CA ALA A 174 -3.72 -11.39 1.72
C ALA A 174 -3.57 -12.28 2.97
N LYS A 175 -2.35 -12.63 3.38
CA LYS A 175 -2.14 -13.47 4.58
C LYS A 175 -2.53 -12.76 5.88
N ALA A 176 -2.48 -11.42 5.94
CA ALA A 176 -2.89 -10.66 7.12
C ALA A 176 -4.40 -10.77 7.40
N ILE A 177 -5.21 -10.82 6.34
CA ILE A 177 -6.68 -10.74 6.38
C ILE A 177 -7.40 -12.08 6.12
N ALA A 178 -6.64 -13.16 5.89
CA ALA A 178 -7.16 -14.52 5.69
C ALA A 178 -7.40 -15.27 7.01
N GLY A 179 -8.30 -16.26 6.98
CA GLY A 179 -8.64 -17.13 8.12
C GLY A 179 -9.69 -16.54 9.06
N SER A 180 -9.96 -17.23 10.17
CA SER A 180 -10.88 -16.76 11.22
C SER A 180 -10.48 -17.36 12.58
N PRO A 181 -10.12 -16.53 13.58
CA PRO A 181 -9.81 -15.10 13.47
C PRO A 181 -8.57 -14.85 12.60
N THR A 182 -8.55 -13.73 11.88
CA THR A 182 -7.41 -13.37 11.01
C THR A 182 -6.16 -12.99 11.83
N PRO A 183 -4.94 -13.11 11.29
CA PRO A 183 -3.73 -12.60 11.95
C PRO A 183 -3.81 -11.12 12.33
N LEU A 184 -4.46 -10.29 11.49
CA LEU A 184 -4.75 -8.89 11.78
C LEU A 184 -5.62 -8.73 13.03
N ALA A 185 -6.75 -9.43 13.09
CA ALA A 185 -7.66 -9.38 14.24
C ALA A 185 -7.03 -9.96 15.51
N GLN A 186 -6.17 -10.98 15.39
CA GLN A 186 -5.42 -11.55 16.51
C GLN A 186 -4.42 -10.53 17.10
N GLU A 187 -3.67 -9.79 16.28
CA GLU A 187 -2.76 -8.75 16.78
C GLU A 187 -3.54 -7.56 17.40
N VAL A 188 -4.62 -7.12 16.74
CA VAL A 188 -5.48 -6.04 17.26
C VAL A 188 -6.13 -6.42 18.59
N ALA A 189 -6.62 -7.66 18.74
CA ALA A 189 -7.17 -8.16 20.00
C ALA A 189 -6.10 -8.35 21.10
N ALA A 190 -4.86 -8.69 20.74
CA ALA A 190 -3.81 -8.97 21.71
C ALA A 190 -3.25 -7.73 22.40
N ILE A 191 -3.26 -6.54 21.75
CA ILE A 191 -2.69 -5.30 22.32
C ILE A 191 -3.59 -4.07 22.23
N SER A 192 -4.78 -4.17 21.63
CA SER A 192 -5.74 -3.07 21.42
C SER A 192 -5.08 -1.77 20.91
N PRO A 193 -4.31 -1.83 19.80
CA PRO A 193 -3.43 -0.74 19.38
C PRO A 193 -4.20 0.48 18.92
N ARG A 194 -3.66 1.68 19.12
CA ARG A 194 -4.17 2.91 18.50
C ARG A 194 -3.64 3.11 17.08
N PHE A 195 -2.40 2.69 16.81
CA PHE A 195 -1.74 2.83 15.51
C PHE A 195 -1.27 1.50 14.95
N ALA A 196 -1.19 1.38 13.64
CA ALA A 196 -0.73 0.17 12.94
C ALA A 196 0.26 0.55 11.84
N VAL A 197 1.56 0.26 12.02
CA VAL A 197 2.55 0.50 10.96
C VAL A 197 2.54 -0.70 10.01
N VAL A 198 2.09 -0.48 8.77
CA VAL A 198 1.81 -1.51 7.77
C VAL A 198 2.81 -1.42 6.62
N MET A 199 3.39 -2.56 6.21
CA MET A 199 4.19 -2.65 4.99
C MET A 199 4.05 -4.04 4.32
N TYR A 200 3.35 -4.07 3.19
CA TYR A 200 3.23 -5.19 2.24
C TYR A 200 3.40 -4.65 0.80
N GLY A 201 3.67 -5.53 -0.16
CA GLY A 201 3.98 -5.21 -1.56
C GLY A 201 5.16 -6.03 -2.08
N THR A 202 6.19 -6.24 -1.25
CA THR A 202 7.47 -6.84 -1.64
C THR A 202 7.31 -8.28 -2.15
N ASN A 203 6.48 -9.07 -1.46
CA ASN A 203 6.15 -10.43 -1.87
C ASN A 203 4.99 -10.45 -2.88
N ASP A 204 4.11 -9.45 -2.80
CA ASP A 204 2.91 -9.27 -3.61
C ASP A 204 3.24 -9.09 -5.10
N ILE A 205 4.32 -8.34 -5.42
CA ILE A 205 4.92 -8.29 -6.79
C ILE A 205 5.28 -9.68 -7.33
N GLY A 206 5.65 -10.62 -6.46
CA GLY A 206 5.94 -12.00 -6.82
C GLY A 206 4.73 -12.80 -7.32
N TYR A 207 3.51 -12.32 -7.05
CA TYR A 207 2.27 -12.89 -7.59
C TYR A 207 1.82 -12.25 -8.91
N LYS A 208 2.42 -11.11 -9.30
CA LYS A 208 2.08 -10.31 -10.50
C LYS A 208 0.58 -9.96 -10.59
N ASP A 209 -0.02 -9.75 -9.42
CA ASP A 209 -1.41 -9.36 -9.23
C ASP A 209 -1.44 -8.04 -8.44
N ILE A 210 -1.61 -6.93 -9.16
CA ILE A 210 -1.65 -5.57 -8.59
C ILE A 210 -3.07 -5.21 -8.11
N PHE A 211 -4.11 -5.77 -8.71
CA PHE A 211 -5.51 -5.57 -8.35
C PHE A 211 -5.85 -6.29 -7.04
N GLY A 212 -5.42 -7.54 -6.90
CA GLY A 212 -5.45 -8.25 -5.63
C GLY A 212 -4.61 -7.54 -4.56
N TYR A 213 -3.44 -6.99 -4.89
CA TYR A 213 -2.68 -6.18 -3.93
C TYR A 213 -3.47 -4.95 -3.44
N ALA A 214 -4.03 -4.16 -4.35
CA ALA A 214 -4.85 -3.00 -4.01
C ALA A 214 -6.04 -3.40 -3.10
N ASN A 215 -6.77 -4.44 -3.49
CA ASN A 215 -7.95 -4.91 -2.76
C ASN A 215 -7.60 -5.48 -1.37
N ASN A 216 -6.48 -6.20 -1.24
CA ASN A 216 -5.99 -6.65 0.06
C ASN A 216 -5.53 -5.47 0.95
N MET A 217 -4.95 -4.41 0.38
CA MET A 217 -4.50 -3.22 1.12
C MET A 217 -5.65 -2.30 1.55
N LEU A 218 -6.68 -2.16 0.72
CA LEU A 218 -7.95 -1.50 1.08
C LEU A 218 -8.62 -2.26 2.22
N GLU A 219 -8.91 -3.55 2.04
CA GLU A 219 -9.60 -4.39 3.04
C GLU A 219 -8.83 -4.49 4.38
N LEU A 220 -7.50 -4.51 4.35
CA LEU A 220 -6.67 -4.45 5.56
C LEU A 220 -6.81 -3.10 6.29
N SER A 221 -6.85 -1.99 5.55
CA SER A 221 -6.96 -0.63 6.08
C SER A 221 -8.35 -0.37 6.63
N ASP A 222 -9.40 -0.75 5.89
CA ASP A 222 -10.80 -0.62 6.29
C ASP A 222 -11.09 -1.40 7.58
N ARG A 223 -10.58 -2.64 7.70
CA ARG A 223 -10.71 -3.43 8.94
C ARG A 223 -10.03 -2.75 10.13
N LEU A 224 -8.82 -2.20 9.96
CA LEU A 224 -8.15 -1.44 11.03
C LEU A 224 -8.95 -0.20 11.42
N MET A 225 -9.44 0.56 10.43
CA MET A 225 -10.19 1.80 10.64
C MET A 225 -11.55 1.54 11.31
N ALA A 226 -12.27 0.49 10.93
CA ALA A 226 -13.49 0.03 11.57
C ALA A 226 -13.26 -0.44 13.02
N ASP A 227 -12.11 -1.05 13.31
CA ASP A 227 -11.66 -1.33 14.68
C ASP A 227 -11.23 -0.03 15.44
N GLY A 228 -11.15 1.13 14.78
CA GLY A 228 -10.67 2.39 15.36
C GLY A 228 -9.15 2.49 15.54
N VAL A 229 -8.40 1.68 14.79
CA VAL A 229 -6.94 1.70 14.69
C VAL A 229 -6.55 2.53 13.47
N ILE A 230 -5.64 3.49 13.64
CA ILE A 230 -5.13 4.29 12.52
C ILE A 230 -4.01 3.52 11.80
N PRO A 231 -4.17 3.15 10.51
CA PRO A 231 -3.08 2.59 9.73
C PRO A 231 -2.07 3.69 9.36
N ILE A 232 -0.79 3.31 9.33
CA ILE A 232 0.34 4.10 8.85
C ILE A 232 0.97 3.25 7.75
N LEU A 233 0.58 3.52 6.50
CA LEU A 233 1.00 2.71 5.35
C LEU A 233 2.41 3.10 4.92
N THR A 234 3.22 2.13 4.54
CA THR A 234 4.63 2.34 4.14
C THR A 234 4.86 1.78 2.75
N SER A 235 5.48 2.56 1.87
CA SER A 235 6.01 2.07 0.59
C SER A 235 7.01 0.94 0.82
N ILE A 236 7.10 0.00 -0.11
CA ILE A 236 8.13 -1.03 -0.09
C ILE A 236 9.49 -0.50 -0.57
N MET A 237 10.55 -1.19 -0.16
CA MET A 237 11.92 -0.99 -0.64
C MET A 237 12.07 -1.38 -2.13
N PRO A 238 13.16 -0.93 -2.80
CA PRO A 238 13.60 -1.47 -4.09
C PRO A 238 13.80 -2.99 -4.07
N ARG A 239 13.82 -3.59 -5.26
CA ARG A 239 13.98 -5.04 -5.51
C ARG A 239 15.25 -5.29 -6.34
N ASP A 240 16.39 -4.76 -5.88
CA ASP A 240 17.72 -4.97 -6.45
C ASP A 240 18.12 -6.46 -6.59
N ASP A 241 17.42 -7.38 -5.92
CA ASP A 241 17.54 -8.84 -6.07
C ASP A 241 16.96 -9.36 -7.40
N ASN A 242 16.03 -8.64 -8.00
CA ASN A 242 15.31 -9.04 -9.21
C ASN A 242 14.79 -7.83 -10.00
N ALA A 243 15.53 -7.43 -11.04
CA ALA A 243 15.15 -6.31 -11.92
C ALA A 243 13.74 -6.43 -12.55
N SER A 244 13.24 -7.65 -12.79
CA SER A 244 11.89 -7.89 -13.30
C SER A 244 10.79 -7.80 -12.22
N ALA A 245 11.17 -7.66 -10.94
CA ALA A 245 10.29 -7.25 -9.85
C ALA A 245 10.44 -5.74 -9.57
N ASP A 246 11.65 -5.20 -9.71
CA ASP A 246 11.97 -3.78 -9.43
C ASP A 246 11.19 -2.80 -10.33
N VAL A 247 10.99 -3.15 -11.60
CA VAL A 247 10.14 -2.37 -12.54
C VAL A 247 8.70 -2.18 -12.03
N ASP A 248 8.16 -3.09 -11.21
CA ASP A 248 6.82 -2.94 -10.63
C ASP A 248 6.81 -2.22 -9.26
N VAL A 249 7.97 -1.99 -8.64
CA VAL A 249 8.05 -1.32 -7.33
C VAL A 249 7.45 0.09 -7.37
N PRO A 250 7.70 0.95 -8.38
CA PRO A 250 7.00 2.23 -8.53
C PRO A 250 5.48 2.10 -8.64
N ARG A 251 4.98 1.08 -9.36
CA ARG A 251 3.54 0.84 -9.58
C ARG A 251 2.86 0.45 -8.27
N TYR A 252 3.38 -0.56 -7.58
CA TYR A 252 2.86 -0.99 -6.26
C TYR A 252 2.96 0.14 -5.22
N ASN A 253 4.05 0.93 -5.24
CA ASN A 253 4.21 2.10 -4.36
C ASN A 253 3.23 3.24 -4.67
N ALA A 254 2.84 3.44 -5.93
CA ALA A 254 1.77 4.36 -6.29
C ALA A 254 0.39 3.86 -5.83
N VAL A 255 0.13 2.55 -5.89
CA VAL A 255 -1.10 1.95 -5.36
C VAL A 255 -1.23 2.15 -3.86
N VAL A 256 -0.23 1.81 -3.04
CA VAL A 256 -0.34 1.99 -1.58
C VAL A 256 -0.36 3.47 -1.16
N ARG A 257 0.29 4.36 -1.93
CA ARG A 257 0.12 5.82 -1.81
C ARG A 257 -1.32 6.25 -2.12
N GLY A 258 -1.91 5.70 -3.18
CA GLY A 258 -3.29 5.95 -3.60
C GLY A 258 -4.31 5.51 -2.55
N VAL A 259 -4.16 4.30 -2.00
CA VAL A 259 -4.97 3.80 -0.86
C VAL A 259 -4.84 4.72 0.35
N ALA A 260 -3.61 5.14 0.70
CA ALA A 260 -3.40 6.05 1.82
C ALA A 260 -4.02 7.43 1.59
N GLN A 261 -4.01 7.94 0.35
CA GLN A 261 -4.67 9.20 -0.01
C GLN A 261 -6.19 9.05 0.00
N ALA A 262 -6.74 7.98 -0.57
CA ALA A 262 -8.18 7.72 -0.62
C ALA A 262 -8.81 7.71 0.78
N LEU A 263 -8.19 6.94 1.69
CA LEU A 263 -8.62 6.81 3.08
C LEU A 263 -8.16 7.98 3.98
N GLN A 264 -7.36 8.92 3.45
CA GLN A 264 -6.78 10.07 4.16
C GLN A 264 -6.02 9.67 5.44
N ILE A 265 -5.23 8.59 5.34
CA ILE A 265 -4.43 8.00 6.44
C ILE A 265 -2.92 8.24 6.22
N PRO A 266 -2.08 8.23 7.27
CA PRO A 266 -0.64 8.46 7.13
C PRO A 266 0.06 7.51 6.15
N PHE A 267 0.93 8.08 5.31
CA PHE A 267 1.81 7.36 4.40
C PHE A 267 3.28 7.71 4.69
N ILE A 268 4.17 6.72 4.54
CA ILE A 268 5.63 6.85 4.63
C ILE A 268 6.26 6.38 3.31
N ASP A 269 6.96 7.30 2.64
CA ASP A 269 7.68 7.09 1.37
C ASP A 269 9.10 6.56 1.63
N PHE A 270 9.19 5.42 2.31
CA PHE A 270 10.45 4.72 2.61
C PHE A 270 11.27 4.41 1.35
N HIS A 271 10.62 4.15 0.20
CA HIS A 271 11.27 3.91 -1.09
C HIS A 271 12.15 5.10 -1.49
N ARG A 272 11.57 6.32 -1.46
CA ARG A 272 12.27 7.58 -1.74
C ARG A 272 13.50 7.77 -0.83
N GLU A 273 13.42 7.39 0.44
CA GLU A 273 14.55 7.55 1.37
C GLU A 273 15.66 6.50 1.17
N LEU A 274 15.36 5.36 0.55
CA LEU A 274 16.34 4.32 0.23
C LEU A 274 17.11 4.60 -1.07
N LEU A 275 16.44 5.07 -2.12
CA LEU A 275 17.06 5.34 -3.44
C LEU A 275 18.36 6.18 -3.43
N PRO A 276 18.58 7.22 -2.58
CA PRO A 276 19.83 7.98 -2.57
C PRO A 276 20.97 7.30 -1.79
N LEU A 277 20.74 6.15 -1.13
CA LEU A 277 21.72 5.51 -0.26
C LEU A 277 22.65 4.55 -1.03
N PRO A 278 23.88 4.29 -0.53
CA PRO A 278 24.75 3.25 -1.09
C PRO A 278 24.05 1.89 -1.13
N GLY A 279 23.96 1.26 -2.31
CA GLY A 279 23.24 0.00 -2.50
C GLY A 279 21.76 0.07 -2.09
N HIS A 280 21.14 1.24 -2.25
CA HIS A 280 19.79 1.56 -1.78
C HIS A 280 19.54 1.27 -0.29
N GLY A 281 20.59 1.24 0.55
CA GLY A 281 20.48 0.87 1.96
C GLY A 281 20.04 -0.58 2.17
N LEU A 282 20.28 -1.46 1.21
CA LEU A 282 19.95 -2.89 1.25
C LEU A 282 21.14 -3.73 1.75
N ALA A 283 20.83 -4.87 2.34
CA ALA A 283 21.81 -5.88 2.74
C ALA A 283 22.35 -6.61 1.50
N GLY A 284 23.38 -7.46 1.70
CA GLY A 284 23.99 -8.25 0.61
C GLY A 284 23.11 -9.36 0.00
N ASP A 285 21.81 -9.37 0.29
CA ASP A 285 20.80 -10.15 -0.44
C ASP A 285 19.98 -9.29 -1.42
N ASN A 286 20.27 -7.98 -1.50
CA ASN A 286 19.63 -7.00 -2.36
C ASN A 286 18.10 -6.89 -2.17
N LEU A 287 17.58 -7.27 -1.01
CA LEU A 287 16.13 -7.34 -0.74
C LEU A 287 15.73 -6.83 0.64
N HIS A 288 16.47 -7.21 1.69
CA HIS A 288 16.19 -6.73 3.04
C HIS A 288 17.02 -5.47 3.32
N PRO A 289 16.50 -4.49 4.10
CA PRO A 289 17.29 -3.31 4.46
C PRO A 289 18.54 -3.70 5.26
N SER A 290 19.64 -3.00 5.05
CA SER A 290 20.86 -3.16 5.84
C SER A 290 20.68 -2.62 7.27
N THR A 291 21.62 -2.94 8.16
CA THR A 291 21.61 -2.46 9.55
C THR A 291 23.00 -1.99 9.92
N TYR A 292 23.11 -0.74 10.39
CA TYR A 292 24.40 -0.18 10.80
C TYR A 292 25.07 -1.04 11.87
N SER A 293 26.39 -1.21 11.78
CA SER A 293 27.14 -2.09 12.70
C SER A 293 27.10 -1.65 14.16
N GLY A 294 26.76 -0.38 14.44
CA GLY A 294 26.48 0.12 15.79
C GLY A 294 25.07 -0.18 16.30
N GLY A 295 24.14 -0.63 15.45
CA GLY A 295 22.76 -0.96 15.77
C GLY A 295 21.72 -0.13 15.01
N ALA A 296 20.52 -0.69 14.84
CA ALA A 296 19.45 -0.13 14.00
C ALA A 296 18.78 1.16 14.53
N CYS A 297 19.11 1.60 15.75
CA CYS A 297 18.64 2.85 16.36
C CYS A 297 19.79 3.85 16.60
N VAL A 298 20.93 3.66 15.93
CA VAL A 298 21.98 4.70 15.83
C VAL A 298 21.65 5.57 14.63
N LEU A 299 21.00 6.71 14.87
CA LEU A 299 20.40 7.57 13.84
C LEU A 299 21.32 8.74 13.43
N THR A 300 22.64 8.52 13.55
CA THR A 300 23.68 9.46 13.11
C THR A 300 23.79 9.49 11.59
N ALA A 301 24.39 10.53 11.02
CA ALA A 301 24.66 10.60 9.57
C ALA A 301 25.39 9.37 8.99
N ALA A 302 26.19 8.67 9.80
CA ALA A 302 26.83 7.40 9.42
C ALA A 302 25.86 6.21 9.49
N GLY A 303 25.05 6.12 10.56
CA GLY A 303 24.04 5.06 10.69
C GLY A 303 22.90 5.19 9.69
N LEU A 304 22.55 6.41 9.27
CA LEU A 304 21.54 6.68 8.24
C LEU A 304 22.02 6.42 6.80
N GLN A 305 23.16 5.75 6.61
CA GLN A 305 23.47 5.06 5.36
C GLN A 305 22.79 3.68 5.26
N ASP A 306 22.31 3.14 6.39
CA ASP A 306 21.69 1.82 6.47
C ASP A 306 20.16 1.86 6.48
N GLY A 307 19.53 0.98 5.70
CA GLY A 307 18.10 1.06 5.42
C GLY A 307 17.19 0.86 6.64
N TYR A 308 17.56 0.00 7.61
CA TYR A 308 16.78 -0.12 8.85
C TYR A 308 16.90 1.12 9.75
N ASN A 309 18.06 1.76 9.79
CA ASN A 309 18.27 2.97 10.57
C ASN A 309 17.40 4.12 10.01
N VAL A 310 17.39 4.29 8.67
CA VAL A 310 16.50 5.21 7.98
C VAL A 310 15.03 4.86 8.24
N ARG A 311 14.62 3.59 8.10
CA ARG A 311 13.25 3.15 8.35
C ARG A 311 12.78 3.44 9.78
N ASN A 312 13.64 3.18 10.77
CA ASN A 312 13.34 3.38 12.18
C ASN A 312 13.19 4.88 12.50
N LEU A 313 14.05 5.75 11.94
CA LEU A 313 13.92 7.20 12.07
C LEU A 313 12.57 7.71 11.52
N ILE A 314 12.27 7.43 10.25
CA ILE A 314 11.05 7.97 9.62
C ILE A 314 9.77 7.37 10.21
N THR A 315 9.83 6.15 10.76
CA THR A 315 8.71 5.54 11.50
C THR A 315 8.49 6.22 12.86
N ILE A 316 9.55 6.50 13.64
CA ILE A 316 9.38 7.17 14.94
C ILE A 316 8.99 8.65 14.79
N GLU A 317 9.41 9.31 13.71
CA GLU A 317 8.96 10.66 13.33
C GLU A 317 7.48 10.69 12.94
N ALA A 318 7.00 9.71 12.14
CA ALA A 318 5.58 9.58 11.83
C ALA A 318 4.73 9.31 13.09
N LEU A 319 5.23 8.47 13.99
CA LEU A 319 4.60 8.22 15.30
C LEU A 319 4.62 9.44 16.22
N ASP A 320 5.61 10.34 16.14
CA ASP A 320 5.62 11.62 16.89
C ASP A 320 4.54 12.57 16.37
N ARG A 321 4.45 12.76 15.05
CA ARG A 321 3.40 13.57 14.41
C ARG A 321 2.01 13.04 14.80
N MET A 322 1.81 11.72 14.76
CA MET A 322 0.58 11.08 15.23
C MET A 322 0.29 11.34 16.72
N ARG A 323 1.25 11.03 17.62
CA ARG A 323 1.09 11.22 19.06
C ARG A 323 0.72 12.67 19.40
N ARG A 324 1.39 13.65 18.80
CA ARG A 324 1.19 15.08 19.09
C ARG A 324 -0.14 15.63 18.60
N VAL A 325 -0.52 15.27 17.37
CA VAL A 325 -1.61 15.93 16.64
C VAL A 325 -2.94 15.18 16.80
N VAL A 326 -2.90 13.85 16.91
CA VAL A 326 -4.09 12.99 17.04
C VAL A 326 -4.44 12.71 18.51
N LEU A 327 -3.44 12.47 19.36
CA LEU A 327 -3.65 12.19 20.81
C LEU A 327 -3.38 13.39 21.71
N GLY A 328 -2.54 14.33 21.26
CA GLY A 328 -2.33 15.62 21.91
C GLY A 328 -3.24 16.73 21.34
N ALA A 329 -2.90 17.96 21.70
CA ALA A 329 -3.62 19.17 21.31
C ALA A 329 -2.90 20.00 20.24
N ASP A 330 -1.80 19.49 19.65
CA ASP A 330 -1.06 20.21 18.61
C ASP A 330 -1.94 20.40 17.36
N PRO A 331 -1.85 21.56 16.68
CA PRO A 331 -2.55 21.79 15.42
C PRO A 331 -2.00 20.88 14.30
N ALA A 332 -2.75 20.81 13.19
CA ALA A 332 -2.26 20.22 11.96
C ALA A 332 -0.90 20.84 11.53
N PRO A 333 0.17 20.05 11.40
CA PRO A 333 1.52 20.56 11.14
C PRO A 333 1.76 20.90 9.66
N ASP A 334 0.92 20.38 8.77
CA ASP A 334 0.90 20.73 7.35
C ASP A 334 -0.30 21.63 7.07
N ALA A 335 -0.12 22.61 6.18
CA ALA A 335 -1.26 23.32 5.60
C ALA A 335 -2.11 22.35 4.75
N ALA A 336 -3.39 22.69 4.56
CA ALA A 336 -4.11 22.17 3.40
C ALA A 336 -3.40 22.69 2.13
N GLY A 337 -2.96 21.75 1.29
CA GLY A 337 -2.36 22.06 -0.02
C GLY A 337 -3.43 22.50 -1.04
N PRO A 338 -3.13 22.51 -2.34
CA PRO A 338 -4.18 22.68 -3.34
C PRO A 338 -5.21 21.55 -3.23
N ALA A 339 -6.49 21.90 -3.32
CA ALA A 339 -7.55 20.93 -3.61
C ALA A 339 -7.33 20.28 -4.98
N LEU A 340 -8.04 19.18 -5.26
CA LEU A 340 -8.17 18.72 -6.64
C LEU A 340 -9.03 19.74 -7.40
N ALA A 341 -8.59 20.16 -8.59
CA ALA A 341 -9.38 21.02 -9.47
C ALA A 341 -10.29 20.17 -10.35
N GLY A 342 -11.46 20.71 -10.72
CA GLY A 342 -12.54 19.99 -11.40
C GLY A 342 -13.64 19.50 -10.45
N ASP A 343 -14.83 19.27 -10.98
CA ASP A 343 -15.95 18.55 -10.34
C ASP A 343 -16.18 17.16 -10.97
N GLY A 344 -15.42 16.83 -12.03
CA GLY A 344 -15.53 15.56 -12.76
C GLY A 344 -16.56 15.57 -13.89
N SER A 345 -17.27 16.69 -14.09
CA SER A 345 -18.21 16.86 -15.20
C SER A 345 -17.51 16.96 -16.56
N PRO A 346 -18.23 16.75 -17.68
CA PRO A 346 -17.72 17.06 -19.03
C PRO A 346 -17.30 18.53 -19.21
N SER A 347 -17.88 19.44 -18.43
CA SER A 347 -17.55 20.88 -18.44
C SER A 347 -16.31 21.23 -17.61
N PHE A 348 -16.05 20.52 -16.52
CA PHE A 348 -14.99 20.82 -15.56
C PHE A 348 -14.35 19.53 -14.99
N PRO A 349 -13.71 18.71 -15.85
CA PRO A 349 -13.15 17.42 -15.46
C PRO A 349 -12.02 17.55 -14.43
N PHE A 350 -11.85 16.53 -13.60
CA PHE A 350 -10.81 16.47 -12.56
C PHE A 350 -9.40 16.55 -13.16
N VAL A 351 -8.54 17.44 -12.64
CA VAL A 351 -7.25 17.73 -13.29
C VAL A 351 -6.12 16.81 -12.80
N ILE A 352 -5.56 16.03 -13.73
CA ILE A 352 -4.32 15.27 -13.54
C ILE A 352 -3.14 16.23 -13.80
N ASP A 353 -2.55 16.73 -12.71
CA ASP A 353 -1.51 17.78 -12.69
C ASP A 353 -0.12 17.32 -12.22
N HIS A 354 0.02 16.08 -11.75
CA HIS A 354 1.28 15.47 -11.34
C HIS A 354 1.25 13.94 -11.46
N PHE A 355 2.41 13.30 -11.39
CA PHE A 355 2.55 11.84 -11.34
C PHE A 355 3.35 11.38 -10.11
N PRO A 356 3.02 10.22 -9.52
CA PRO A 356 1.78 9.46 -9.74
C PRO A 356 0.58 10.26 -9.22
N PHE A 357 -0.50 10.26 -10.00
CA PHE A 357 -1.80 10.77 -9.60
C PHE A 357 -2.60 9.65 -8.93
N SER A 358 -3.45 10.01 -7.98
CA SER A 358 -4.50 9.12 -7.50
C SER A 358 -5.75 9.89 -7.11
N ASP A 359 -6.92 9.26 -7.24
CA ASP A 359 -8.19 9.81 -6.77
C ASP A 359 -9.21 8.70 -6.48
N MET A 360 -10.13 8.94 -5.53
CA MET A 360 -11.13 7.97 -5.09
C MET A 360 -12.53 8.57 -5.26
N ARG A 361 -13.40 7.91 -6.03
CA ARG A 361 -14.78 8.38 -6.30
C ARG A 361 -15.76 7.23 -6.27
N ASN A 362 -17.05 7.58 -6.17
CA ASN A 362 -18.15 6.63 -6.25
C ASN A 362 -19.10 7.03 -7.38
N THR A 363 -19.19 6.21 -8.42
CA THR A 363 -20.04 6.50 -9.59
C THR A 363 -21.53 6.43 -9.31
N ALA A 364 -21.96 5.77 -8.23
CA ALA A 364 -23.36 5.77 -7.81
C ALA A 364 -23.83 7.17 -7.35
N GLY A 365 -22.90 8.07 -7.04
CA GLY A 365 -23.17 9.49 -6.81
C GLY A 365 -23.05 10.38 -8.05
N SER A 366 -22.62 9.87 -9.21
CA SER A 366 -22.46 10.71 -10.41
C SER A 366 -23.81 11.10 -11.03
N PRO A 367 -24.06 12.39 -11.27
CA PRO A 367 -25.21 12.86 -12.05
C PRO A 367 -24.96 12.86 -13.57
N TYR A 368 -23.73 12.56 -14.00
CA TYR A 368 -23.32 12.53 -15.41
C TYR A 368 -23.63 11.15 -16.00
N LYS A 369 -24.05 11.14 -17.27
CA LYS A 369 -24.42 9.95 -18.09
C LYS A 369 -24.20 10.23 -19.58
N ASN A 370 -23.13 10.94 -19.90
CA ASN A 370 -22.92 11.63 -21.18
C ASN A 370 -22.17 10.78 -22.22
N LEU A 371 -21.44 9.77 -21.77
CA LEU A 371 -20.79 8.73 -22.57
C LEU A 371 -21.49 7.38 -22.31
N GLN A 372 -21.60 6.51 -23.33
CA GLN A 372 -22.38 5.26 -23.20
C GLN A 372 -21.86 4.07 -24.05
N SER A 373 -21.04 4.35 -25.08
CA SER A 373 -20.73 3.39 -26.16
C SER A 373 -19.31 3.49 -26.74
N TYR A 374 -18.55 4.54 -26.43
CA TYR A 374 -17.12 4.69 -26.75
C TYR A 374 -16.71 4.28 -28.19
N SER A 375 -17.52 4.72 -29.15
CA SER A 375 -17.50 4.28 -30.56
C SER A 375 -16.14 4.41 -31.28
N GLY A 376 -15.25 5.34 -30.90
CA GLY A 376 -13.89 5.43 -31.44
C GLY A 376 -13.04 4.19 -31.19
N CYS A 377 -13.28 3.51 -30.06
CA CYS A 377 -12.66 2.25 -29.69
C CYS A 377 -13.38 1.02 -30.29
N ASN A 378 -14.46 1.20 -31.06
CA ASN A 378 -15.38 0.14 -31.51
C ASN A 378 -15.93 -0.70 -30.34
N ALA A 379 -16.16 -0.05 -29.20
CA ALA A 379 -16.77 -0.65 -28.02
C ALA A 379 -18.20 -1.15 -28.30
N THR A 380 -18.60 -2.20 -27.58
CA THR A 380 -19.90 -2.87 -27.72
C THR A 380 -20.56 -3.24 -26.39
N GLN A 381 -19.90 -2.88 -25.28
CA GLN A 381 -20.44 -3.00 -23.94
C GLN A 381 -21.33 -1.78 -23.62
N ASP A 382 -22.25 -1.94 -22.67
CA ASP A 382 -23.21 -0.91 -22.27
C ASP A 382 -22.61 -0.10 -21.11
N GLU A 383 -22.18 1.13 -21.40
CA GLU A 383 -21.67 2.09 -20.41
C GLU A 383 -22.73 3.15 -20.07
N SER A 384 -24.03 2.85 -20.19
CA SER A 384 -25.11 3.80 -19.81
C SER A 384 -25.25 4.04 -18.29
N GLY A 385 -24.19 3.72 -17.54
CA GLY A 385 -23.97 3.96 -16.14
C GLY A 385 -23.67 5.45 -15.87
N GLY A 386 -22.89 5.75 -14.84
CA GLY A 386 -22.51 7.13 -14.52
C GLY A 386 -21.00 7.28 -14.49
N GLU A 387 -20.48 8.30 -15.16
CA GLU A 387 -19.05 8.51 -15.33
C GLU A 387 -18.50 9.66 -14.47
N TYR A 388 -17.17 9.70 -14.31
CA TYR A 388 -16.44 10.93 -14.03
C TYR A 388 -15.30 11.09 -15.04
N LEU A 389 -15.09 12.33 -15.50
CA LEU A 389 -14.04 12.69 -16.43
C LEU A 389 -12.85 13.33 -15.72
N TYR A 390 -11.66 12.91 -16.13
CA TYR A 390 -10.36 13.44 -15.71
C TYR A 390 -9.63 14.01 -16.93
N LYS A 391 -8.95 15.13 -16.78
CA LYS A 391 -8.20 15.81 -17.83
C LYS A 391 -6.70 15.72 -17.58
N LEU A 392 -5.97 15.25 -18.58
CA LEU A 392 -4.52 15.17 -18.62
C LEU A 392 -3.98 16.11 -19.71
N VAL A 393 -2.90 16.85 -19.39
CA VAL A 393 -2.19 17.69 -20.36
C VAL A 393 -0.72 17.33 -20.35
N LEU A 394 -0.23 16.77 -21.47
CA LEU A 394 1.15 16.34 -21.66
C LEU A 394 1.94 17.39 -22.45
N THR A 395 3.11 17.78 -21.94
CA THR A 395 4.00 18.78 -22.55
C THR A 395 5.11 18.18 -23.42
N LYS A 396 5.24 16.85 -23.38
CA LYS A 396 6.22 16.01 -24.08
C LYS A 396 5.55 14.69 -24.49
N GLN A 397 6.28 13.83 -25.20
CA GLN A 397 5.92 12.42 -25.29
C GLN A 397 6.12 11.75 -23.92
N THR A 398 5.13 10.98 -23.47
CA THR A 398 5.08 10.34 -22.14
C THR A 398 4.38 8.99 -22.27
N THR A 399 4.87 7.93 -21.60
CA THR A 399 4.05 6.72 -21.38
C THR A 399 3.24 6.89 -20.12
N ILE A 400 1.93 6.71 -20.22
CA ILE A 400 1.07 6.62 -19.04
C ILE A 400 0.70 5.17 -18.75
N HIS A 401 0.64 4.85 -17.47
CA HIS A 401 0.03 3.63 -16.93
C HIS A 401 -1.13 4.08 -16.02
N ALA A 402 -2.36 3.89 -16.48
CA ALA A 402 -3.57 4.20 -15.73
C ALA A 402 -4.25 2.91 -15.27
N TYR A 403 -4.58 2.84 -13.99
CA TYR A 403 -5.24 1.73 -13.32
C TYR A 403 -6.53 2.20 -12.66
N VAL A 404 -7.59 1.39 -12.76
CA VAL A 404 -8.79 1.51 -11.94
C VAL A 404 -8.90 0.29 -11.02
N PHE A 405 -9.17 0.53 -9.73
CA PHE A 405 -9.34 -0.51 -8.72
C PHE A 405 -10.72 -0.37 -8.08
N ASP A 406 -11.61 -1.32 -8.36
CA ASP A 406 -12.93 -1.44 -7.75
C ASP A 406 -13.05 -2.73 -6.91
N ARG A 407 -14.22 -2.93 -6.27
CA ARG A 407 -14.42 -3.98 -5.27
C ARG A 407 -15.79 -4.68 -5.35
N GLY A 408 -15.77 -5.99 -5.19
CA GLY A 408 -16.96 -6.82 -4.91
C GLY A 408 -17.84 -7.08 -6.14
N SER A 409 -18.79 -6.20 -6.40
CA SER A 409 -19.71 -6.25 -7.55
C SER A 409 -19.87 -4.90 -8.25
N VAL A 410 -18.93 -3.99 -7.97
CA VAL A 410 -18.68 -2.78 -8.73
C VAL A 410 -17.87 -3.18 -9.98
N ASP A 411 -18.04 -2.45 -11.08
CA ASP A 411 -17.45 -2.75 -12.39
C ASP A 411 -17.28 -1.40 -13.12
N ILE A 412 -16.13 -0.75 -12.92
CA ILE A 412 -15.82 0.59 -13.45
C ILE A 412 -14.77 0.50 -14.55
N ASP A 413 -15.17 0.78 -15.79
CA ASP A 413 -14.36 0.62 -16.98
C ASP A 413 -13.57 1.89 -17.32
N LEU A 414 -12.30 1.72 -17.68
CA LEU A 414 -11.34 2.81 -17.92
C LEU A 414 -11.23 3.12 -19.42
N HIS A 415 -11.48 4.38 -19.78
CA HIS A 415 -11.52 4.85 -21.16
C HIS A 415 -10.57 6.05 -21.37
N LEU A 416 -9.57 5.89 -22.24
CA LEU A 416 -8.69 6.98 -22.67
C LEU A 416 -9.24 7.64 -23.93
N LEU A 417 -9.53 8.94 -23.81
CA LEU A 417 -10.09 9.79 -24.87
C LEU A 417 -9.08 10.85 -25.31
N ASP A 418 -9.24 11.35 -26.54
CA ASP A 418 -8.51 12.48 -27.07
C ASP A 418 -8.96 13.84 -26.48
N ALA A 419 -8.50 14.93 -27.10
CA ALA A 419 -8.81 16.29 -26.70
C ALA A 419 -10.32 16.66 -26.83
N THR A 420 -11.14 15.85 -27.50
CA THR A 420 -12.59 16.08 -27.64
C THR A 420 -13.41 15.61 -26.44
N ALA A 421 -12.86 14.75 -25.58
CA ALA A 421 -13.58 14.08 -24.49
C ALA A 421 -14.88 13.37 -24.93
N SER A 422 -14.91 12.84 -26.16
CA SER A 422 -16.10 12.22 -26.77
C SER A 422 -15.92 10.72 -27.03
N GLU A 423 -17.03 10.00 -27.15
CA GLU A 423 -17.04 8.57 -27.48
C GLU A 423 -16.27 8.26 -28.77
N ALA A 424 -16.44 9.10 -29.80
CA ALA A 424 -15.76 8.98 -31.09
C ALA A 424 -14.26 9.31 -31.01
N GLY A 425 -13.84 10.06 -29.97
CA GLY A 425 -12.46 10.35 -29.62
C GLY A 425 -11.79 9.29 -28.74
N CYS A 426 -12.43 8.14 -28.50
CA CYS A 426 -11.83 7.04 -27.73
C CYS A 426 -10.59 6.46 -28.44
N ILE A 427 -9.45 6.48 -27.75
CA ILE A 427 -8.14 5.99 -28.20
C ILE A 427 -7.89 4.56 -27.71
N ALA A 428 -8.30 4.27 -26.48
CA ALA A 428 -8.24 2.96 -25.87
C ALA A 428 -9.29 2.83 -24.77
N ARG A 429 -9.79 1.61 -24.55
CA ARG A 429 -10.44 1.21 -23.30
C ARG A 429 -9.80 -0.05 -22.75
N ASP A 430 -9.98 -0.27 -21.47
CA ASP A 430 -9.76 -1.55 -20.80
C ASP A 430 -10.64 -1.60 -19.54
N HIS A 431 -10.95 -2.81 -19.06
CA HIS A 431 -11.70 -2.95 -17.81
C HIS A 431 -10.89 -2.46 -16.60
N GLN A 432 -9.55 -2.58 -16.60
CA GLN A 432 -8.73 -2.27 -15.43
C GLN A 432 -7.42 -1.51 -15.70
N GLU A 433 -6.77 -1.68 -16.87
CA GLU A 433 -5.46 -1.06 -17.14
C GLU A 433 -5.31 -0.47 -18.57
N ILE A 434 -4.93 0.80 -18.65
CA ILE A 434 -4.44 1.43 -19.89
C ILE A 434 -2.97 1.81 -19.76
N THR A 435 -2.10 1.04 -20.43
CA THR A 435 -0.72 1.43 -20.77
C THR A 435 -0.68 2.04 -22.17
N ARG A 436 -0.30 3.33 -22.35
CA ARG A 436 -0.13 3.96 -23.67
C ARG A 436 0.97 5.04 -23.68
N THR A 437 1.82 5.03 -24.71
CA THR A 437 2.71 6.16 -25.02
C THR A 437 1.97 7.21 -25.84
N LEU A 438 1.80 8.40 -25.26
CA LEU A 438 1.06 9.53 -25.83
C LEU A 438 2.01 10.66 -26.22
N GLN A 439 1.55 11.51 -27.14
CA GLN A 439 2.30 12.69 -27.59
C GLN A 439 2.02 13.89 -26.67
N ALA A 440 2.70 15.01 -26.89
CA ALA A 440 2.31 16.27 -26.25
C ALA A 440 0.90 16.68 -26.74
N GLY A 441 -0.01 16.98 -25.83
CA GLY A 441 -1.43 17.23 -26.14
C GLY A 441 -2.34 17.21 -24.91
N THR A 442 -3.65 17.38 -25.15
CA THR A 442 -4.70 17.18 -24.14
C THR A 442 -5.35 15.82 -24.37
N TYR A 443 -5.55 15.07 -23.29
CA TYR A 443 -6.24 13.79 -23.25
C TYR A 443 -7.22 13.79 -22.06
N HIS A 444 -8.16 12.85 -22.07
CA HIS A 444 -9.07 12.64 -20.95
C HIS A 444 -9.12 11.17 -20.57
N LEU A 445 -9.34 10.87 -19.29
CA LEU A 445 -9.77 9.55 -18.83
C LEU A 445 -11.24 9.67 -18.41
N ALA A 446 -12.11 8.83 -18.96
CA ALA A 446 -13.42 8.58 -18.38
C ALA A 446 -13.35 7.30 -17.55
N LEU A 447 -13.85 7.37 -16.32
CA LEU A 447 -14.08 6.23 -15.45
C LEU A 447 -15.58 6.04 -15.38
N ASP A 448 -16.07 5.05 -16.11
CA ASP A 448 -17.49 4.85 -16.42
C ASP A 448 -18.01 3.57 -15.78
N THR A 449 -19.33 3.44 -15.62
CA THR A 449 -19.93 2.30 -14.94
C THR A 449 -20.53 1.33 -15.94
N PHE A 450 -20.00 0.11 -15.98
CA PHE A 450 -20.53 -0.94 -16.83
C PHE A 450 -21.96 -1.36 -16.41
N VAL A 451 -22.82 -1.60 -17.39
CA VAL A 451 -24.23 -1.94 -17.23
C VAL A 451 -24.50 -3.37 -17.70
N MET A 452 -24.45 -4.31 -16.76
CA MET A 452 -24.73 -5.72 -17.06
C MET A 452 -26.24 -5.99 -17.05
N GLY A 453 -26.85 -6.11 -18.23
CA GLY A 453 -28.27 -6.50 -18.37
C GLY A 453 -29.25 -5.46 -17.81
N GLY A 454 -28.92 -4.17 -17.94
CA GLY A 454 -29.68 -3.06 -17.34
C GLY A 454 -29.41 -2.81 -15.86
N SER A 455 -28.50 -3.57 -15.23
CA SER A 455 -28.00 -3.32 -13.87
C SER A 455 -26.63 -2.66 -13.94
N ALA A 456 -26.60 -1.33 -13.77
CA ALA A 456 -25.37 -0.56 -13.60
C ALA A 456 -24.61 -1.03 -12.35
N LYS A 457 -23.29 -1.27 -12.51
CA LYS A 457 -22.38 -1.75 -11.46
C LYS A 457 -21.72 -0.60 -10.71
N ALA A 458 -22.52 0.40 -10.37
CA ALA A 458 -22.03 1.66 -9.83
C ALA A 458 -21.45 1.49 -8.42
N GLY A 459 -20.37 2.21 -8.12
CA GLY A 459 -19.74 2.12 -6.80
C GLY A 459 -18.39 2.83 -6.71
N GLU A 460 -17.66 2.52 -5.64
CA GLU A 460 -16.35 3.08 -5.32
C GLU A 460 -15.24 2.51 -6.23
N TYR A 461 -14.41 3.40 -6.76
CA TYR A 461 -13.17 3.07 -7.44
C TYR A 461 -12.02 4.00 -7.00
N LEU A 462 -10.80 3.42 -6.97
CA LEU A 462 -9.54 4.15 -6.87
C LEU A 462 -8.89 4.22 -8.27
N LEU A 463 -8.73 5.42 -8.81
CA LEU A 463 -7.90 5.69 -9.97
C LEU A 463 -6.46 5.91 -9.52
N VAL A 464 -5.49 5.31 -10.22
CA VAL A 464 -4.06 5.61 -10.10
C VAL A 464 -3.47 5.81 -11.50
N VAL A 465 -2.69 6.87 -11.72
CA VAL A 465 -2.01 7.13 -13.01
C VAL A 465 -0.54 7.43 -12.78
N LEU A 466 0.35 6.74 -13.50
CA LEU A 466 1.80 6.97 -13.50
C LEU A 466 2.29 7.53 -14.84
N GLU A 467 3.49 8.12 -14.81
CA GLU A 467 4.35 8.33 -15.98
C GLU A 467 5.52 7.32 -15.92
N GLU A 468 5.85 6.72 -17.06
CA GLU A 468 7.03 5.86 -17.31
C GLU A 468 7.82 6.32 -18.56
#